data_AF-A0ABD5DW55-F1
#
_entry.id   AF-A0ABD5DW55-F1
#
_cell.length_a   1.000
_cell.length_b   1.000
_cell.length_c   1.000
_cell.angle_alpha   90.00
_cell.angle_beta   90.00
_cell.angle_gamma   90.00
#
_symmetry.space_group_name_H-M   'P 1'
#
loop_
_entity.id
_entity.type
_entity.pdbx_description
1 polymer ?
#
loop_
_entity_poly.entity_id
_entity_poly.type
_entity_poly.pdbx_seq_one_letter_code
_entity_poly.pdbx_strand_id
1 'polypeptide(L)' 'MTVKAKRFRIGVEGATTDGREIQREWLEQMAASYNPAVYTALINLE' A
#
# COMPACT_ATOMS: atom_id res chain seq x y z
N MET A 1 -4.37 8.24 -25.60
CA MET A 1 -4.35 6.84 -25.14
C MET A 1 -4.02 6.84 -23.65
N THR A 2 -4.96 6.47 -22.79
CA THR A 2 -4.69 6.35 -21.35
C THR A 2 -3.89 5.08 -21.12
N VAL A 3 -2.59 5.20 -20.81
CA VAL A 3 -1.77 4.04 -20.45
C VAL A 3 -2.31 3.51 -19.12
N LYS A 4 -2.91 2.32 -19.14
CA LYS A 4 -3.36 1.65 -17.92
C LYS A 4 -2.10 1.29 -17.13
N ALA A 5 -1.86 2.01 -16.03
CA ALA A 5 -0.71 1.75 -15.18
C ALA A 5 -0.72 0.29 -14.69
N LYS A 6 0.40 -0.42 -14.88
CA LYS A 6 0.57 -1.78 -14.39
C LYS A 6 0.62 -1.72 -12.87
N ARG A 7 -0.30 -2.41 -12.19
CA ARG A 7 -0.23 -2.57 -10.73
C ARG A 7 1.00 -3.41 -10.39
N PHE A 8 1.80 -2.96 -9.44
CA PHE A 8 2.95 -3.67 -8.91
C PHE A 8 2.94 -3.62 -7.39
N ARG A 9 3.64 -4.56 -6.76
CA ARG A 9 3.72 -4.66 -5.30
C ARG A 9 4.71 -3.61 -4.76
N ILE A 10 4.26 -2.79 -3.82
CA ILE A 10 5.05 -1.71 -3.22
C ILE A 10 5.73 -2.09 -1.90
N GLY A 11 5.26 -3.15 -1.23
CA GLY A 11 5.79 -3.61 0.06
C GLY A 11 5.16 -4.92 0.53
N VAL A 12 5.73 -5.49 1.58
CA VAL A 12 5.27 -6.71 2.29
C VAL A 12 5.39 -6.48 3.81
N GLU A 13 4.79 -7.38 4.60
CA GLU A 13 5.02 -7.44 6.05
C GLU A 13 6.51 -7.60 6.38
N GLY A 14 6.95 -7.06 7.52
CA GLY A 14 8.32 -7.16 8.02
C GLY A 14 9.09 -5.85 8.12
N ALA A 15 10.41 -5.94 8.16
CA ALA A 15 11.30 -4.82 8.42
C ALA A 15 11.28 -3.77 7.30
N THR A 16 11.28 -2.50 7.69
CA THR A 16 11.36 -1.33 6.81
C THR A 16 12.73 -0.67 6.90
N THR A 17 13.08 0.14 5.89
CA THR A 17 14.36 0.86 5.81
C THR A 17 14.63 1.77 7.02
N ASP A 18 13.57 2.24 7.67
CA ASP A 18 13.62 3.13 8.83
C ASP A 18 13.67 2.36 10.18
N GLY A 19 13.84 1.03 10.15
CA GLY A 19 13.94 0.20 11.36
C GLY A 19 12.60 -0.13 12.04
N ARG A 20 11.47 0.30 11.46
CA ARG A 20 10.12 -0.12 11.89
C ARG A 20 9.74 -1.46 11.25
N GLU A 21 8.74 -2.12 11.81
CA GLU A 21 8.17 -3.36 11.27
C GLU A 21 6.72 -3.14 10.83
N ILE A 22 6.38 -3.57 9.61
CA ILE A 22 5.00 -3.63 9.13
C ILE A 22 4.39 -4.94 9.60
N GLN A 23 3.43 -4.86 10.52
CA GLN A 23 2.71 -6.04 10.99
C GLN A 23 1.72 -6.53 9.92
N ARG A 24 1.60 -7.85 9.78
CA ARG A 24 0.62 -8.49 8.88
C ARG A 24 -0.80 -7.96 9.08
N GLU A 25 -1.19 -7.88 10.35
CA GLU A 25 -2.53 -7.45 10.76
C GLU A 25 -2.87 -6.06 10.21
N TRP A 26 -1.89 -5.14 10.16
CA TRP A 26 -2.12 -3.81 9.60
C TRP A 26 -2.49 -3.87 8.12
N LEU A 27 -1.84 -4.73 7.34
CA LEU A 27 -2.15 -4.92 5.93
C LEU A 27 -3.55 -5.51 5.75
N GLU A 28 -3.95 -6.46 6.61
CA GLU A 28 -5.27 -7.08 6.59
C GLU A 28 -6.37 -6.07 6.94
N GLN A 29 -6.17 -5.26 7.98
CA GLN A 29 -7.08 -4.19 8.40
C GLN A 29 -7.23 -3.10 7.33
N MET A 30 -6.12 -2.69 6.71
CA MET A 30 -6.11 -1.74 5.60
C MET A 30 -6.90 -2.30 4.41
N ALA A 31 -6.67 -3.55 4.04
CA ALA A 31 -7.39 -4.20 2.94
C ALA A 31 -8.89 -4.32 3.22
N ALA A 32 -9.28 -4.63 4.46
CA ALA A 32 -10.68 -4.74 4.87
C ALA A 32 -11.43 -3.40 4.86
N SER A 33 -10.74 -2.29 5.18
CA SER A 33 -11.36 -0.96 5.32
C SER A 33 -11.23 -0.08 4.08
N TYR A 34 -10.40 -0.44 3.11
CA TYR A 34 -10.10 0.40 1.95
C TYR A 34 -11.24 0.39 0.92
N ASN A 35 -11.84 1.56 0.69
CA ASN A 35 -12.81 1.78 -0.39
C ASN A 35 -12.19 2.59 -1.55
N PRO A 36 -11.93 1.98 -2.72
CA PRO A 36 -11.31 2.65 -3.86
C PRO A 36 -12.20 3.70 -4.53
N ALA A 37 -13.51 3.72 -4.24
CA ALA A 37 -14.41 4.75 -4.74
C ALA A 37 -14.31 6.06 -3.94
N VAL A 38 -13.85 5.97 -2.69
CA VAL A 38 -13.73 7.12 -1.77
C VAL A 38 -12.28 7.57 -1.64
N TYR A 39 -11.33 6.63 -1.66
CA TYR A 39 -9.92 6.88 -1.36
C TYR A 39 -9.00 6.47 -2.51
N THR A 40 -8.06 7.33 -2.87
CA THR A 40 -6.97 7.00 -3.81
C THR A 40 -5.73 6.54 -3.02
N ALA A 41 -5.21 5.36 -3.33
CA ALA A 41 -3.97 4.87 -2.74
C ALA A 41 -2.77 5.62 -3.34
N LEU A 42 -2.27 6.62 -2.62
CA LEU A 42 -1.09 7.42 -2.98
C LEU A 42 0.08 7.06 -2.06
N ILE A 43 1.29 7.16 -2.59
CA ILE A 43 2.53 7.01 -1.84
C ILE A 43 3.36 8.27 -2.05
N ASN A 44 3.93 8.80 -0.97
CA ASN A 44 4.90 9.87 -1.07
C ASN A 44 6.25 9.28 -1.53
N LEU A 45 6.81 9.85 -2.60
CA LEU A 45 8.16 9.57 -3.08
C LEU A 45 8.95 10.87 -2.91
N GLU A 46 9.63 11.00 -1.79
CA GLU A 46 10.66 12.03 -1.54
C GLU A 46 12.02 11.36 -1.39
#